data_AF-A0A7L8RXL3-F1
#
_entry.id   AF-A0A7L8RXL3-F1
#
_cell.length_a   1.000
_cell.length_b   1.000
_cell.length_c   1.000
_cell.angle_alpha   90.00
_cell.angle_beta   90.00
_cell.angle_gamma   90.00
#
_symmetry.space_group_name_H-M   'P 1'
#
loop_
_entity.id
_entity.type
_entity.pdbx_description
1 polymer ?
#
loop_
_entity_poly.entity_id
_entity_poly.type
_entity_poly.pdbx_seq_one_letter_code
_entity_poly.pdbx_strand_id
1 'polypeptide(L)'
;MDTSPSDPLSTVFEFRADLPHPAGLAAHALKELAMYTRYLLMTTLSLAFNLFVMVTAPVWAAWAAVANLDRLPGVFAYIHTHDDDIYGFVDKPATVWGRLKTACWWLWRNPGYGFDAYVLGFEAAGVQIVSDSGVVDFDRGKTVSRLVVMQAANGRRYFSYRRDQMLPGNRFAKIWIGWHWSAVDGRRHMIKIMFNPFRRVS
;
A
#
# COMPACT_ATOMS: atom_id res chain seq x y z
N MET A 1 38.54 -0.25 -10.29
CA MET A 1 38.33 0.61 -9.10
C MET A 1 36.84 0.62 -8.82
N ASP A 2 36.50 0.22 -7.61
CA ASP A 2 35.16 0.10 -7.05
C ASP A 2 34.29 1.35 -7.29
N THR A 3 33.09 1.14 -7.82
CA THR A 3 31.98 2.08 -7.68
C THR A 3 30.89 1.36 -6.90
N SER A 4 31.09 1.29 -5.58
CA SER A 4 30.03 0.90 -4.65
C SER A 4 28.84 1.85 -4.85
N PRO A 5 27.63 1.34 -5.14
CA PRO A 5 26.45 2.19 -5.23
C PRO A 5 26.20 2.76 -3.84
N SER A 6 26.22 4.10 -3.73
CA SER A 6 25.88 4.81 -2.50
C SER A 6 24.53 4.31 -1.99
N ASP A 7 24.51 3.78 -0.77
CA ASP A 7 23.31 3.27 -0.11
C ASP A 7 22.25 4.38 -0.06
N PRO A 8 21.08 4.24 -0.73
CA PRO A 8 20.04 5.26 -0.74
C PRO A 8 19.45 5.50 0.65
N LEU A 9 19.71 4.64 1.63
CA LEU A 9 19.34 4.89 3.03
C LEU A 9 20.21 5.98 3.67
N SER A 10 21.46 6.16 3.23
CA SER A 10 22.37 7.18 3.79
C SER A 10 21.91 8.61 3.49
N THR A 11 21.23 8.84 2.36
CA THR A 11 20.74 10.15 1.94
C THR A 11 19.42 10.54 2.63
N VAL A 12 18.74 9.60 3.27
CA VAL A 12 17.51 9.85 4.06
C VAL A 12 17.86 10.35 5.46
N PHE A 13 19.09 10.11 5.93
CA PHE A 13 19.59 10.47 7.24
C PHE A 13 20.77 11.45 7.19
N GLU A 14 20.87 12.29 6.16
CA GLU A 14 21.67 13.52 6.26
C GLU A 14 20.99 14.47 7.25
N PHE A 15 21.27 14.21 8.53
CA PHE A 15 21.09 15.12 9.64
C PHE A 15 21.88 16.39 9.29
N ARG A 16 21.20 17.42 8.78
CA ARG A 16 21.75 18.79 8.83
C ARG A 16 22.06 19.06 10.30
N ALA A 17 23.35 19.15 10.63
CA ALA A 17 23.86 19.44 11.97
C ALA A 17 23.62 20.91 12.40
N ASP A 18 22.55 21.53 11.90
CA ASP A 18 22.03 22.78 12.44
C ASP A 18 21.07 22.39 13.56
N LEU A 19 21.62 21.91 14.68
CA LEU A 19 20.81 21.50 15.83
C LEU A 19 19.98 22.70 16.29
N PRO A 20 18.64 22.63 16.22
CA PRO A 20 17.81 23.72 16.73
C PRO A 20 18.04 23.86 18.24
N HIS A 21 17.83 25.08 18.74
CA HIS A 21 17.75 25.39 20.18
C HIS A 21 17.06 24.25 20.94
N PRO A 22 17.46 23.86 22.17
CA PRO A 22 16.98 22.67 22.88
C PRO A 22 15.44 22.46 22.90
N ALA A 23 14.65 23.53 22.85
CA ALA A 23 13.19 23.47 22.69
C ALA A 23 12.73 22.91 21.32
N GLY A 24 13.49 23.17 20.25
CA GLY A 24 13.27 22.63 18.90
C GLY A 24 13.67 21.15 18.76
N LEU A 25 14.63 20.66 19.55
CA LEU A 25 15.00 19.25 19.60
C LEU A 25 13.86 18.39 20.16
N ALA A 26 13.24 18.82 21.27
CA ALA A 26 12.08 18.14 21.84
C ALA A 26 10.87 18.17 20.90
N ALA A 27 10.59 19.33 20.29
CA ALA A 27 9.49 19.46 19.32
C ALA A 27 9.71 18.62 18.06
N HIS A 28 10.95 18.48 17.59
CA HIS A 28 11.31 17.60 16.49
C HIS A 28 11.10 16.12 16.85
N ALA A 29 11.63 15.69 18.00
CA ALA A 29 11.47 14.31 18.48
C ALA A 29 9.99 13.92 18.66
N LEU A 30 9.16 14.84 19.18
CA LEU A 30 7.71 14.62 19.30
C LEU A 30 7.01 14.47 17.94
N LYS A 31 7.42 15.25 16.92
CA LYS A 31 6.88 15.13 15.56
C LYS A 31 7.25 13.79 14.93
N GLU A 32 8.50 13.35 15.07
CA GLU A 32 8.97 12.05 14.59
C GLU A 32 8.24 10.90 15.29
N LEU A 33 8.12 10.96 16.63
CA LEU A 33 7.37 9.96 17.39
C LEU A 33 5.90 9.88 16.94
N ALA A 34 5.23 11.02 16.80
CA ALA A 34 3.85 11.09 16.33
C ALA A 34 3.69 10.48 14.92
N MET A 35 4.68 10.70 14.04
CA MET A 35 4.72 10.05 12.73
C MET A 35 4.81 8.54 12.88
N TYR A 36 5.83 8.00 13.56
CA TYR A 36 6.02 6.55 13.71
C TYR A 36 4.83 5.87 14.39
N THR A 37 4.29 6.46 15.45
CA THR A 37 3.09 5.95 16.14
C THR A 37 1.89 5.89 15.18
N ARG A 38 1.68 6.93 14.37
CA ARG A 38 0.62 6.91 13.36
C ARG A 38 0.84 5.77 12.37
N TYR A 39 2.06 5.59 11.85
CA TYR A 39 2.34 4.49 10.93
C TYR A 39 2.05 3.14 11.56
N LEU A 40 2.54 2.89 12.77
CA LEU A 40 2.33 1.64 13.47
C LEU A 40 0.84 1.36 13.66
N LEU A 41 0.09 2.34 14.19
CA LEU A 41 -1.35 2.20 14.43
C LEU A 41 -2.13 1.95 13.14
N MET A 42 -1.88 2.75 12.09
CA MET A 42 -2.61 2.61 10.82
C MET A 42 -2.25 1.32 10.08
N THR A 43 -0.98 0.90 10.16
CA THR A 43 -0.50 -0.37 9.58
C THR A 43 -1.12 -1.55 10.33
N THR A 44 -1.16 -1.52 11.66
CA THR A 44 -1.83 -2.56 12.46
C THR A 44 -3.32 -2.62 12.16
N LEU A 45 -3.98 -1.46 12.01
CA LEU A 45 -5.40 -1.41 11.68
C LEU A 45 -5.68 -1.93 10.26
N SER A 46 -4.87 -1.56 9.28
CA SER A 46 -4.91 -2.11 7.91
C SER A 46 -4.74 -3.63 7.92
N LEU A 47 -3.71 -4.13 8.61
CA LEU A 47 -3.45 -5.57 8.71
C LEU A 47 -4.63 -6.31 9.36
N ALA A 48 -5.17 -5.79 10.46
CA ALA A 48 -6.31 -6.39 11.14
C ALA A 48 -7.54 -6.46 10.22
N PHE A 49 -7.83 -5.39 9.49
CA PHE A 49 -8.94 -5.35 8.54
C PHE A 49 -8.71 -6.31 7.35
N ASN A 50 -7.48 -6.40 6.86
CA ASN A 50 -7.13 -7.30 5.75
C ASN A 50 -7.29 -8.77 6.19
N LEU A 51 -6.84 -9.13 7.39
CA LEU A 51 -7.06 -10.46 7.96
C LEU A 51 -8.55 -10.76 8.15
N PHE A 52 -9.33 -9.79 8.64
CA PHE A 52 -10.78 -9.91 8.73
C PHE A 52 -11.40 -10.20 7.37
N VAL A 53 -11.08 -9.42 6.33
CA VAL A 53 -11.57 -9.63 4.96
C VAL A 53 -11.14 -10.99 4.43
N MET A 54 -9.90 -11.43 4.67
CA MET A 54 -9.44 -12.74 4.22
C MET A 54 -10.25 -13.88 4.84
N VAL A 55 -10.55 -13.83 6.14
CA VAL A 55 -11.35 -14.86 6.82
C VAL A 55 -12.81 -14.82 6.35
N THR A 56 -13.35 -13.64 6.10
CA THR A 56 -14.77 -13.43 5.78
C THR A 56 -15.08 -13.39 4.28
N ALA A 57 -14.07 -13.44 3.41
CA ALA A 57 -14.22 -13.37 1.95
C ALA A 57 -15.27 -14.34 1.37
N PRO A 58 -15.38 -15.61 1.81
CA PRO A 58 -16.42 -16.50 1.29
C PRO A 58 -17.84 -15.98 1.54
N VAL A 59 -18.08 -15.31 2.67
CA VAL A 59 -19.40 -14.74 3.03
C VAL A 59 -19.73 -13.58 2.09
N TRP A 60 -18.80 -12.66 1.92
CA TRP A 60 -18.96 -11.48 1.05
C TRP A 60 -19.13 -11.86 -0.42
N ALA A 61 -18.31 -12.82 -0.89
CA ALA A 61 -18.38 -13.35 -2.23
C ALA A 61 -19.70 -14.10 -2.47
N ALA A 62 -20.20 -14.86 -1.50
CA ALA A 62 -21.49 -15.54 -1.61
C ALA A 62 -22.64 -14.54 -1.69
N TRP A 63 -22.63 -13.50 -0.86
CA TRP A 63 -23.65 -12.45 -0.90
C TRP A 63 -23.67 -11.76 -2.27
N ALA A 64 -22.51 -11.30 -2.75
CA ALA A 64 -22.41 -10.66 -4.07
C ALA A 64 -22.84 -11.60 -5.21
N ALA A 65 -22.45 -12.88 -5.15
CA ALA A 65 -22.77 -13.86 -6.18
C ALA A 65 -24.26 -14.18 -6.28
N VAL A 66 -24.93 -14.37 -5.13
CA VAL A 66 -26.37 -14.68 -5.04
C VAL A 66 -27.20 -13.45 -5.41
N ALA A 67 -26.84 -12.27 -4.92
CA ALA A 67 -27.53 -11.02 -5.22
C ALA A 67 -27.13 -10.40 -6.57
N ASN A 68 -26.23 -11.05 -7.32
CA ASN A 68 -25.72 -10.59 -8.62
C ASN A 68 -25.14 -9.16 -8.60
N LEU A 69 -24.43 -8.82 -7.53
CA LEU A 69 -23.86 -7.50 -7.30
C LEU A 69 -22.47 -7.37 -7.93
N ASP A 70 -22.19 -6.21 -8.50
CA ASP A 70 -20.84 -5.83 -8.94
C ASP A 70 -20.03 -5.22 -7.80
N ARG A 71 -20.71 -4.60 -6.83
CA ARG A 71 -20.12 -3.98 -5.64
C ARG A 71 -20.98 -4.23 -4.42
N LEU A 72 -20.34 -4.35 -3.26
CA LEU A 72 -21.06 -4.41 -1.99
C LEU A 72 -21.60 -3.02 -1.64
N PRO A 73 -22.83 -2.90 -1.13
CA PRO A 73 -23.44 -1.61 -0.88
C PRO A 73 -22.90 -0.95 0.39
N GLY A 74 -22.94 0.39 0.42
CA GLY A 74 -22.68 1.19 1.62
C GLY A 74 -21.29 0.94 2.22
N VAL A 75 -21.25 0.74 3.54
CA VAL A 75 -19.99 0.52 4.28
C VAL A 75 -19.26 -0.77 3.88
N PHE A 76 -19.96 -1.73 3.28
CA PHE A 76 -19.37 -2.98 2.82
C PHE A 76 -18.52 -2.80 1.55
N ALA A 77 -18.64 -1.66 0.86
CA ALA A 77 -17.76 -1.32 -0.26
C ALA A 77 -16.27 -1.24 0.13
N TYR A 78 -15.97 -1.08 1.44
CA TYR A 78 -14.60 -1.07 1.95
C TYR A 78 -13.91 -2.44 1.93
N ILE A 79 -14.68 -3.53 1.76
CA ILE A 79 -14.16 -4.90 1.76
C ILE A 79 -13.43 -5.22 0.44
N HIS A 80 -13.91 -4.68 -0.67
CA HIS A 80 -13.36 -4.93 -2.01
C HIS A 80 -12.53 -3.75 -2.52
N THR A 81 -11.98 -3.90 -3.73
CA THR A 81 -11.23 -2.87 -4.43
C THR A 81 -12.08 -1.63 -4.68
N HIS A 82 -11.49 -0.43 -4.57
CA HIS A 82 -12.19 0.84 -4.87
C HIS A 82 -12.18 1.19 -6.35
N ASP A 83 -11.20 0.65 -7.07
CA ASP A 83 -10.85 0.92 -8.47
C ASP A 83 -11.34 -0.15 -9.44
N ASP A 84 -11.99 -1.19 -8.92
CA ASP A 84 -12.49 -2.31 -9.70
C ASP A 84 -13.69 -2.96 -9.00
N ASP A 85 -14.49 -3.72 -9.74
CA ASP A 85 -15.63 -4.46 -9.21
C ASP A 85 -15.18 -5.64 -8.35
N ILE A 86 -16.11 -6.28 -7.63
CA ILE A 86 -15.79 -7.39 -6.74
C ILE A 86 -15.23 -8.62 -7.49
N TYR A 87 -15.38 -8.68 -8.81
CA TYR A 87 -14.82 -9.70 -9.68
C TYR A 87 -13.42 -9.35 -10.23
N GLY A 88 -12.96 -8.12 -10.02
CA GLY A 88 -11.73 -7.59 -10.59
C GLY A 88 -11.81 -7.36 -12.10
N PHE A 89 -10.65 -7.36 -12.76
CA PHE A 89 -10.48 -7.02 -14.17
C PHE A 89 -11.15 -8.00 -15.17
N VAL A 90 -11.81 -9.05 -14.70
CA VAL A 90 -12.50 -10.04 -15.54
C VAL A 90 -14.00 -9.77 -15.56
N ASP A 91 -14.63 -10.12 -16.68
CA ASP A 91 -16.09 -10.00 -16.80
C ASP A 91 -16.80 -10.80 -15.70
N LYS A 92 -17.89 -10.21 -15.18
CA LYS A 92 -18.76 -10.87 -14.20
C LYS A 92 -19.21 -12.24 -14.72
N PRO A 93 -18.92 -13.35 -14.01
CA PRO A 93 -19.35 -14.67 -14.44
C PRO A 93 -20.88 -14.82 -14.51
N ALA A 94 -21.37 -15.57 -15.50
CA ALA A 94 -22.80 -15.81 -15.69
C ALA A 94 -23.44 -16.66 -14.58
N THR A 95 -22.69 -17.62 -14.02
CA THR A 95 -23.19 -18.54 -12.98
C THR A 95 -22.89 -18.04 -11.58
N VAL A 96 -23.77 -18.36 -10.62
CA VAL A 96 -23.55 -18.03 -9.19
C VAL A 96 -22.24 -18.63 -8.68
N TRP A 97 -21.93 -19.88 -9.06
CA TRP A 97 -20.69 -20.54 -8.66
C TRP A 97 -19.44 -19.87 -9.24
N GLY A 98 -19.52 -19.43 -10.50
CA GLY A 98 -18.45 -18.64 -11.12
C GLY A 98 -18.23 -17.32 -10.37
N ARG A 99 -19.32 -16.58 -10.08
CA ARG A 99 -19.26 -15.33 -9.33
C ARG A 99 -18.63 -15.51 -7.95
N LEU A 100 -19.07 -16.52 -7.21
CA LEU A 100 -18.54 -16.84 -5.88
C LEU A 100 -17.02 -17.09 -5.93
N LYS A 101 -16.56 -17.96 -6.84
CA LYS A 101 -15.13 -18.27 -6.97
C LYS A 101 -14.31 -17.05 -7.34
N THR A 102 -14.73 -16.31 -8.35
CA THR A 102 -14.00 -15.14 -8.84
C THR A 102 -13.95 -14.05 -7.78
N ALA A 103 -15.09 -13.73 -7.14
CA ALA A 103 -15.13 -12.72 -6.08
C ALA A 103 -14.30 -13.13 -4.86
N CYS A 104 -14.38 -14.40 -4.42
CA CYS A 104 -13.60 -14.88 -3.28
C CYS A 104 -12.09 -14.78 -3.55
N TRP A 105 -11.66 -15.20 -4.75
CA TRP A 105 -10.26 -15.07 -5.16
C TRP A 105 -9.81 -13.60 -5.21
N TRP A 106 -10.64 -12.71 -5.75
CA TRP A 106 -10.32 -11.29 -5.86
C TRP A 106 -10.16 -10.64 -4.49
N LEU A 107 -11.09 -10.92 -3.57
CA LEU A 107 -11.03 -10.45 -2.19
C LEU A 107 -9.79 -10.96 -1.45
N TRP A 108 -9.36 -12.20 -1.67
CA TRP A 108 -8.11 -12.70 -1.10
C TRP A 108 -6.86 -12.10 -1.74
N ARG A 109 -6.92 -11.71 -3.00
CA ARG A 109 -5.81 -11.06 -3.70
C ARG A 109 -5.57 -9.64 -3.19
N ASN A 110 -6.65 -8.89 -2.94
CA ASN A 110 -6.62 -7.49 -2.52
C ASN A 110 -7.57 -7.26 -1.32
N PRO A 111 -7.31 -7.88 -0.15
CA PRO A 111 -8.21 -7.75 0.98
C PRO A 111 -8.20 -6.32 1.50
N GLY A 112 -9.38 -5.76 1.78
CA GLY A 112 -9.51 -4.46 2.46
C GLY A 112 -8.99 -3.25 1.68
N TYR A 113 -8.75 -3.39 0.37
CA TYR A 113 -8.16 -2.34 -0.46
C TYR A 113 -8.99 -1.04 -0.43
N GLY A 114 -10.32 -1.16 -0.45
CA GLY A 114 -11.23 -0.04 -0.29
C GLY A 114 -11.11 0.64 1.07
N PHE A 115 -10.98 -0.12 2.16
CA PHE A 115 -10.74 0.44 3.50
C PHE A 115 -9.41 1.22 3.56
N ASP A 116 -8.35 0.65 3.02
CA ASP A 116 -7.03 1.28 2.97
C ASP A 116 -7.04 2.58 2.15
N ALA A 117 -7.85 2.66 1.10
CA ALA A 117 -8.01 3.85 0.27
C ALA A 117 -8.98 4.88 0.88
N TYR A 118 -10.09 4.43 1.45
CA TYR A 118 -11.18 5.31 1.89
C TYR A 118 -11.08 5.79 3.32
N VAL A 119 -10.53 4.97 4.21
CA VAL A 119 -10.49 5.22 5.66
C VAL A 119 -9.07 5.59 6.11
N LEU A 120 -8.07 4.81 5.68
CA LEU A 120 -6.67 5.04 6.08
C LEU A 120 -5.88 5.89 5.08
N GLY A 121 -6.41 6.02 3.87
CA GLY A 121 -5.82 6.77 2.79
C GLY A 121 -5.97 8.28 2.95
N PHE A 122 -5.45 9.02 1.96
CA PHE A 122 -5.66 10.45 1.87
C PHE A 122 -5.83 10.88 0.41
N GLU A 123 -6.53 12.01 0.23
CA GLU A 123 -6.80 12.63 -1.06
C GLU A 123 -5.50 12.91 -1.82
N ALA A 124 -5.49 12.57 -3.12
CA ALA A 124 -4.35 12.82 -3.99
C ALA A 124 -4.24 14.30 -4.41
N ALA A 125 -5.34 15.06 -4.30
CA ALA A 125 -5.38 16.47 -4.67
C ALA A 125 -4.39 17.29 -3.84
N GLY A 126 -3.51 18.04 -4.53
CA GLY A 126 -2.52 18.91 -3.89
C GLY A 126 -1.38 18.16 -3.19
N VAL A 127 -1.23 16.86 -3.43
CA VAL A 127 -0.07 16.08 -2.96
C VAL A 127 1.13 16.36 -3.83
N GLN A 128 2.27 16.65 -3.20
CA GLN A 128 3.55 16.87 -3.87
C GLN A 128 4.55 15.79 -3.45
N ILE A 129 5.31 15.26 -4.40
CA ILE A 129 6.47 14.44 -4.11
C ILE A 129 7.60 15.39 -3.72
N VAL A 130 8.02 15.35 -2.45
CA VAL A 130 9.07 16.23 -1.91
C VAL A 130 10.43 15.55 -1.84
N SER A 131 10.45 14.22 -1.92
CA SER A 131 11.68 13.43 -2.07
C SER A 131 11.35 12.12 -2.76
N ASP A 132 12.22 11.67 -3.65
CA ASP A 132 12.10 10.40 -4.36
C ASP A 132 13.51 9.84 -4.56
N SER A 133 13.75 8.64 -4.05
CA SER A 133 15.05 7.98 -4.19
C SER A 133 15.33 7.46 -5.61
N GLY A 134 14.35 7.58 -6.53
CA GLY A 134 14.57 7.39 -7.96
C GLY A 134 14.94 5.97 -8.36
N VAL A 135 13.96 5.05 -8.38
CA VAL A 135 14.14 3.68 -8.90
C VAL A 135 12.94 3.24 -9.72
N VAL A 136 13.20 2.73 -10.94
CA VAL A 136 12.21 2.33 -11.94
C VAL A 136 12.64 1.04 -12.62
N ASP A 137 12.42 -0.10 -11.98
CA ASP A 137 12.52 -1.43 -12.63
C ASP A 137 11.88 -2.54 -11.77
N PHE A 138 10.78 -2.20 -11.09
CA PHE A 138 10.05 -3.17 -10.27
C PHE A 138 9.47 -4.30 -11.11
N ASP A 139 9.31 -5.47 -10.48
CA ASP A 139 8.72 -6.68 -11.04
C ASP A 139 9.54 -7.33 -12.17
N ARG A 140 10.80 -6.93 -12.34
CA ARG A 140 11.70 -7.42 -13.41
C ARG A 140 12.83 -8.31 -12.93
N GLY A 141 12.69 -8.93 -11.75
CA GLY A 141 13.71 -9.85 -11.25
C GLY A 141 15.01 -9.17 -10.83
N LYS A 142 14.92 -7.93 -10.34
CA LYS A 142 16.05 -7.18 -9.79
C LYS A 142 15.77 -6.85 -8.32
N THR A 143 16.83 -6.74 -7.53
CA THR A 143 16.72 -6.17 -6.19
C THR A 143 16.68 -4.65 -6.33
N VAL A 144 15.51 -4.08 -6.07
CA VAL A 144 15.25 -2.64 -6.23
C VAL A 144 14.46 -2.12 -5.05
N SER A 145 14.74 -0.90 -4.62
CA SER A 145 13.96 -0.21 -3.60
C SER A 145 13.65 1.21 -4.04
N ARG A 146 12.49 1.74 -3.65
CA ARG A 146 12.14 3.15 -3.83
C ARG A 146 11.52 3.67 -2.56
N LEU A 147 12.07 4.78 -2.07
CA LEU A 147 11.48 5.59 -1.02
C LEU A 147 10.94 6.87 -1.65
N VAL A 148 9.66 7.13 -1.44
CA VAL A 148 9.01 8.38 -1.86
C VAL A 148 8.47 9.06 -0.62
N VAL A 149 8.78 10.34 -0.45
CA VAL A 149 8.15 11.20 0.56
C VAL A 149 7.18 12.14 -0.14
N MET A 150 5.94 12.09 0.31
CA MET A 150 4.84 12.89 -0.18
C MET A 150 4.44 13.91 0.87
N GLN A 151 4.08 15.10 0.44
CA GLN A 151 3.50 16.14 1.27
C GLN A 151 2.09 16.44 0.78
N ALA A 152 1.10 16.22 1.64
CA ALA A 152 -0.29 16.58 1.34
C ALA A 152 -0.49 18.10 1.42
N ALA A 153 -1.61 18.58 0.86
CA ALA A 153 -1.95 20.00 0.82
C ALA A 153 -1.97 20.69 2.21
N ASN A 154 -2.23 19.93 3.27
CA ASN A 154 -2.20 20.42 4.66
C ASN A 154 -0.79 20.41 5.30
N GLY A 155 0.27 20.21 4.51
CA GLY A 155 1.65 20.17 4.96
C GLY A 155 2.08 18.86 5.64
N ARG A 156 1.18 17.88 5.82
CA ARG A 156 1.53 16.58 6.42
C ARG A 156 2.36 15.74 5.46
N ARG A 157 3.40 15.10 6.00
CA ARG A 157 4.28 14.21 5.25
C ARG A 157 3.87 12.74 5.41
N TYR A 158 4.06 12.01 4.32
CA TYR A 158 3.81 10.59 4.19
C TYR A 158 4.98 9.96 3.45
N PHE A 159 5.24 8.68 3.66
CA PHE A 159 6.26 7.93 2.94
C PHE A 159 5.64 6.70 2.30
N SER A 160 6.24 6.32 1.17
CA SER A 160 6.07 5.03 0.52
C SER A 160 7.43 4.37 0.45
N TYR A 161 7.54 3.17 0.98
CA TYR A 161 8.70 2.31 0.75
C TYR A 161 8.25 1.06 0.00
N ARG A 162 8.84 0.82 -1.17
CA ARG A 162 8.69 -0.45 -1.89
C ARG A 162 10.07 -1.06 -2.08
N ARG A 163 10.17 -2.37 -1.89
CA ARG A 163 11.33 -3.18 -2.24
C ARG A 163 10.90 -4.45 -2.93
N ASP A 164 11.53 -4.74 -4.05
CA ASP A 164 11.57 -6.09 -4.59
C ASP A 164 12.93 -6.67 -4.19
N GLN A 165 12.92 -7.79 -3.46
CA GLN A 165 14.11 -8.47 -2.99
C GLN A 165 14.26 -9.78 -3.77
N MET A 166 15.34 -9.93 -4.53
CA MET A 166 15.61 -11.21 -5.18
C MET A 166 15.90 -12.31 -4.16
N LEU A 167 15.36 -13.49 -4.45
CA LEU A 167 15.53 -14.73 -3.71
C LEU A 167 16.08 -15.82 -4.64
N PRO A 168 16.62 -16.92 -4.11
CA PRO A 168 17.08 -18.05 -4.91
C PRO A 168 16.00 -18.62 -5.84
N GLY A 169 16.42 -19.13 -7.00
CA GLY A 169 15.56 -19.83 -7.95
C GLY A 169 14.62 -18.93 -8.76
N ASN A 170 15.11 -17.77 -9.22
CA ASN A 170 14.34 -16.77 -9.99
C ASN A 170 13.05 -16.33 -9.30
N ARG A 171 13.10 -16.23 -7.97
CA ARG A 171 12.01 -15.72 -7.14
C ARG A 171 12.33 -14.35 -6.62
N PHE A 172 11.30 -13.61 -6.24
CA PHE A 172 11.48 -12.35 -5.51
C PHE A 172 10.35 -12.11 -4.52
N ALA A 173 10.70 -11.43 -3.43
CA ALA A 173 9.77 -10.92 -2.45
C ALA A 173 9.43 -9.46 -2.75
N LYS A 174 8.16 -9.17 -2.97
CA LYS A 174 7.66 -7.80 -2.96
C LYS A 174 7.34 -7.39 -1.54
N ILE A 175 7.90 -6.28 -1.11
CA ILE A 175 7.68 -5.65 0.19
C ILE A 175 7.17 -4.24 -0.08
N TRP A 176 6.00 -3.91 0.46
CA TRP A 176 5.48 -2.55 0.45
C TRP A 176 5.13 -2.14 1.87
N ILE A 177 5.57 -0.95 2.27
CA ILE A 177 5.30 -0.34 3.57
C ILE A 177 4.96 1.13 3.36
N GLY A 178 3.90 1.60 4.02
CA GLY A 178 3.44 2.99 3.96
C GLY A 178 2.38 3.23 2.90
N TRP A 179 2.22 4.50 2.51
CA TRP A 179 1.20 4.92 1.56
C TRP A 179 1.68 4.78 0.13
N HIS A 180 0.90 4.16 -0.74
CA HIS A 180 1.22 3.99 -2.15
C HIS A 180 1.43 5.35 -2.83
N TRP A 181 2.60 5.58 -3.44
CA TRP A 181 2.99 6.89 -3.99
C TRP A 181 2.17 7.36 -5.20
N SER A 182 1.53 6.43 -5.90
CA SER A 182 0.65 6.76 -7.02
C SER A 182 -0.79 6.78 -6.53
N ALA A 183 -1.52 7.81 -6.91
CA ALA A 183 -2.97 7.78 -6.81
C ALA A 183 -3.52 6.64 -7.68
N VAL A 184 -4.57 6.00 -7.20
CA VAL A 184 -5.36 5.01 -7.94
C VAL A 184 -6.76 5.58 -8.15
N ASP A 185 -7.29 5.49 -9.37
CA ASP A 185 -8.50 6.19 -9.82
C ASP A 185 -8.44 7.71 -9.57
N GLY A 186 -7.22 8.30 -9.64
CA GLY A 186 -6.98 9.73 -9.43
C GLY A 186 -7.32 10.27 -8.03
N ARG A 187 -7.70 9.39 -7.08
CA ARG A 187 -8.43 9.80 -5.88
C ARG A 187 -7.63 9.66 -4.60
N ARG A 188 -6.98 8.52 -4.34
CA ARG A 188 -6.37 8.26 -3.01
C ARG A 188 -5.00 7.61 -3.05
N HIS A 189 -4.14 8.04 -2.13
CA HIS A 189 -2.97 7.29 -1.68
C HIS A 189 -3.45 6.37 -0.56
N MET A 190 -3.26 5.05 -0.70
CA MET A 190 -3.73 4.04 0.25
C MET A 190 -2.56 3.44 1.02
N ILE A 191 -2.78 2.95 2.23
CA ILE A 191 -1.77 2.13 2.90
C ILE A 191 -1.64 0.81 2.13
N LYS A 192 -0.40 0.37 1.91
CA LYS A 192 -0.15 -0.93 1.31
C LYS A 192 0.82 -1.72 2.17
N ILE A 193 0.32 -2.81 2.72
CA ILE A 193 1.12 -3.85 3.36
C ILE A 193 1.08 -5.05 2.44
N MET A 194 2.15 -5.24 1.69
CA MET A 194 2.26 -6.36 0.77
C MET A 194 3.55 -7.10 1.04
N PHE A 195 3.42 -8.39 1.34
CA PHE A 195 4.52 -9.34 1.32
C PHE A 195 4.15 -10.47 0.37
N ASN A 196 4.73 -10.48 -0.83
CA ASN A 196 4.51 -11.54 -1.82
C ASN A 196 5.86 -12.23 -2.10
N PRO A 197 6.26 -13.21 -1.28
CA PRO A 197 7.63 -13.74 -1.26
C PRO A 197 7.99 -14.64 -2.45
N PHE A 198 7.04 -15.10 -3.27
CA PHE A 198 7.32 -16.20 -4.21
C PHE A 198 6.88 -15.93 -5.64
N ARG A 199 6.84 -14.66 -6.06
CA ARG A 199 6.66 -14.37 -7.47
C ARG A 199 7.89 -14.82 -8.25
N ARG A 200 7.65 -15.39 -9.44
CA ARG A 200 8.71 -15.73 -10.39
C ARG A 200 8.95 -14.54 -11.31
N VAL A 201 10.21 -14.38 -11.72
CA VAL A 201 10.57 -13.49 -12.82
C VAL A 201 10.03 -14.11 -14.10
N SER A 202 9.18 -13.39 -14.82
CA SER A 202 8.70 -13.73 -16.16
C SER A 202 9.73 -13.35 -17.21
#